data_AF-A0A127SS28-F1
#
_entry.id   AF-A0A127SS28-F1
#
_cell.length_a   1.000
_cell.length_b   1.000
_cell.length_c   1.000
_cell.angle_alpha   90.00
_cell.angle_beta   90.00
_cell.angle_gamma   90.00
#
_symmetry.space_group_name_H-M   'P 1'
#
loop_
_entity.id
_entity.type
_entity.pdbx_description
1 polymer ?
#
loop_
_entity_poly.entity_id
_entity_poly.type
_entity_poly.pdbx_seq_one_letter_code
_entity_poly.pdbx_strand_id
1 'polypeptide(L)' 'MEEVEAINLLPAHEFPTDKAAIELFRSQWRDTFEVKRDPEHIYQQVSKGTLPAGIEYWQPLFFSEPLPPL' A
#
# COMPACT_ATOMS: atom_id res chain seq x y z
N MET A 1 -1.03 21.44 -30.81
CA MET A 1 -1.70 20.48 -29.92
C MET A 1 -2.55 19.62 -30.82
N GLU A 2 -2.20 18.34 -30.93
CA GLU A 2 -2.99 17.36 -31.68
C GLU A 2 -4.05 16.76 -30.74
N GLU A 3 -5.26 16.55 -31.26
CA GLU A 3 -6.34 15.86 -30.53
C GLU A 3 -6.01 14.37 -30.39
N VAL A 4 -6.22 13.83 -29.19
CA VAL A 4 -5.99 12.43 -28.87
C VAL A 4 -7.34 11.76 -28.65
N GLU A 5 -7.61 10.66 -29.35
CA GLU A 5 -8.93 9.98 -29.36
C GLU A 5 -9.29 9.34 -28.01
N ALA A 6 -8.29 8.88 -27.25
CA ALA A 6 -8.45 8.36 -25.90
C ALA A 6 -7.15 8.46 -25.10
N ILE A 7 -7.27 8.59 -23.77
CA ILE A 7 -6.15 8.57 -22.83
C ILE A 7 -6.40 7.44 -21.84
N ASN A 8 -5.41 6.56 -21.64
CA ASN A 8 -5.46 5.53 -20.61
C ASN A 8 -4.59 5.97 -19.42
N LEU A 9 -5.22 6.23 -18.27
CA LEU A 9 -4.53 6.66 -17.06
C LEU A 9 -4.23 5.43 -16.22
N LEU A 10 -2.95 5.22 -15.93
CA LEU A 10 -2.51 4.21 -14.99
C LEU A 10 -2.64 4.72 -13.55
N PRO A 11 -2.77 3.81 -12.56
CA PRO A 11 -2.74 4.19 -11.16
C PRO A 11 -1.45 4.95 -10.82
N ALA A 12 -1.57 5.97 -9.96
CA ALA A 12 -0.43 6.78 -9.53
C ALA A 12 0.57 6.01 -8.63
N HIS A 13 0.16 4.86 -8.09
CA HIS A 13 0.96 4.01 -7.23
C HIS A 13 0.80 2.54 -7.64
N GLU A 14 1.86 1.75 -7.46
CA GLU A 14 1.88 0.31 -7.75
C GLU A 14 1.07 -0.52 -6.75
N PHE A 15 0.45 0.11 -5.75
CA PHE A 15 -0.41 -0.51 -4.75
C PHE A 15 -1.57 0.39 -4.35
N PRO A 16 -2.70 -0.20 -3.93
CA PRO A 16 -3.84 0.57 -3.46
C PRO A 16 -3.52 1.25 -2.13
N THR A 17 -3.93 2.51 -2.00
CA THR A 17 -3.69 3.36 -0.82
C THR A 17 -5.00 3.87 -0.22
N ASP A 18 -6.13 3.31 -0.64
CA ASP A 18 -7.44 3.59 -0.09
C ASP A 18 -7.61 2.97 1.32
N LYS A 19 -8.75 3.28 1.94
CA LYS A 19 -9.06 2.78 3.30
C LYS A 19 -9.12 1.25 3.37
N ALA A 20 -9.64 0.59 2.34
CA ALA A 20 -9.74 -0.87 2.33
C ALA A 20 -8.34 -1.51 2.25
N ALA A 21 -7.43 -0.91 1.48
CA ALA A 21 -6.04 -1.35 1.41
C ALA A 21 -5.30 -1.16 2.75
N ILE A 22 -5.54 -0.05 3.46
CA ILE A 22 -4.98 0.18 4.81
C ILE A 22 -5.53 -0.86 5.81
N GLU A 23 -6.81 -1.20 5.75
CA GLU A 23 -7.41 -2.23 6.59
C GLU A 23 -6.81 -3.61 6.31
N LEU A 24 -6.64 -3.96 5.03
CA LEU A 24 -6.00 -5.19 4.61
C LEU A 24 -4.55 -5.27 5.10
N PHE A 25 -3.77 -4.20 4.88
CA PHE A 25 -2.40 -4.08 5.37
C PHE A 25 -2.34 -4.31 6.89
N ARG A 26 -3.24 -3.68 7.66
CA ARG A 26 -3.28 -3.84 9.12
C ARG A 26 -3.65 -5.26 9.54
N SER A 27 -4.49 -5.96 8.78
CA SER A 27 -4.81 -7.37 9.04
C SER A 27 -3.58 -8.24 8.79
N GLN A 28 -3.04 -8.21 7.58
CA GLN A 28 -1.91 -9.05 7.17
C GLN A 28 -0.64 -8.77 7.99
N TRP A 29 -0.44 -7.51 8.39
CA TRP A 29 0.66 -7.16 9.29
C TRP A 29 0.54 -7.89 10.63
N ARG A 30 -0.65 -7.94 11.25
CA ARG A 30 -0.85 -8.61 12.55
C ARG A 30 -0.71 -10.13 12.45
N ASP A 31 -1.01 -10.69 11.28
CA ASP A 31 -0.87 -12.13 11.03
C ASP A 31 0.59 -12.54 10.83
N THR A 32 1.44 -11.62 10.34
CA THR A 32 2.84 -11.91 9.98
C THR A 32 3.86 -11.36 10.99
N PHE A 33 3.55 -10.23 11.64
CA PHE A 33 4.48 -9.46 12.46
C PHE A 33 3.85 -8.99 13.78
N GLU A 34 4.70 -8.76 14.78
CA GLU A 34 4.28 -8.08 16.01
C GLU A 34 4.04 -6.59 15.77
N VAL A 35 3.04 -6.04 16.45
CA VAL A 35 2.70 -4.61 16.36
C VAL A 35 3.29 -3.87 17.55
N LYS A 36 4.16 -2.89 17.28
CA LYS A 36 4.62 -1.94 18.30
C LYS A 36 3.72 -0.71 18.35
N ARG A 37 3.67 -0.08 19.54
CA ARG A 37 2.90 1.15 19.79
C ARG A 37 3.68 2.43 19.48
N ASP A 38 4.91 2.29 19.01
CA ASP A 38 5.76 3.43 18.64
C ASP A 38 5.15 4.21 17.46
N PRO A 39 5.03 5.55 17.57
CA PRO A 39 4.38 6.36 16.53
C PRO A 39 5.14 6.36 15.21
N GLU A 40 6.44 6.07 15.23
CA GLU A 40 7.31 5.95 14.06
C GLU A 40 7.20 4.58 13.37
N HIS A 41 6.54 3.61 14.00
CA HIS A 41 6.39 2.26 13.45
C HIS A 41 5.54 2.27 12.17
N ILE A 42 5.96 1.51 11.15
CA ILE A 42 5.29 1.44 9.84
C ILE A 42 3.80 1.17 9.98
N TYR A 43 3.43 0.21 10.84
CA TYR A 43 2.03 -0.07 11.18
C TYR A 43 1.26 1.19 11.61
N GLN A 44 1.82 2.00 12.51
CA GLN A 44 1.14 3.20 13.02
C GLN A 44 1.08 4.31 11.96
N GLN A 45 2.11 4.47 11.15
CA GLN A 45 2.14 5.46 10.06
C GLN A 45 1.10 5.13 8.99
N VAL A 46 1.07 3.89 8.50
CA VAL A 46 0.10 3.45 7.48
C VAL A 46 -1.33 3.50 8.04
N SER A 47 -1.51 3.18 9.32
CA SER A 47 -2.81 3.29 10.00
C SER A 47 -3.32 4.73 10.09
N LYS A 48 -2.44 5.73 10.07
CA LYS A 48 -2.80 7.16 10.00
C LYS A 48 -2.99 7.64 8.56
N GLY A 49 -2.84 6.76 7.57
CA GLY A 49 -2.86 7.10 6.14
C GLY A 49 -1.59 7.77 5.65
N THR A 50 -0.49 7.67 6.40
CA THR A 50 0.83 8.15 5.97
C THR A 50 1.63 6.99 5.38
N LEU A 51 2.22 7.22 4.21
CA LEU A 51 3.12 6.28 3.55
C LEU A 51 4.56 6.63 3.95
N PRO A 52 5.21 5.86 4.86
CA PRO A 52 6.60 6.10 5.23
C PRO A 52 7.54 5.85 4.05
N ALA A 53 8.73 6.43 4.12
CA ALA A 53 9.79 6.11 3.17
C ALA A 53 10.12 4.61 3.19
N GLY A 54 10.20 3.98 2.02
CA GLY A 54 10.44 2.55 1.87
C GLY A 54 9.18 1.69 2.00
N ILE A 55 7.97 2.27 2.05
CA ILE A 55 6.71 1.52 2.14
C ILE A 55 6.56 0.47 1.01
N GLU A 56 7.25 0.68 -0.11
CA GLU A 56 7.31 -0.20 -1.28
C GLU A 56 7.82 -1.60 -0.93
N TYR A 57 8.71 -1.74 0.07
CA TYR A 57 9.16 -3.06 0.53
C TYR A 57 8.05 -3.88 1.22
N TRP A 58 6.97 -3.22 1.64
CA TRP A 58 5.79 -3.85 2.22
C TRP A 58 4.59 -3.87 1.27
N GLN A 59 4.81 -3.55 -0.01
CA GLN A 59 3.80 -3.65 -1.07
C GLN A 59 2.99 -4.96 -1.02
N PRO A 60 3.57 -6.16 -0.79
CA PRO A 60 2.80 -7.40 -0.74
C PRO A 60 1.68 -7.41 0.33
N LEU A 61 1.83 -6.65 1.42
CA LEU A 61 0.82 -6.58 2.48
C LEU A 61 -0.42 -5.77 2.08
N PHE A 62 -0.35 -5.00 0.99
CA PHE A 62 -1.47 -4.26 0.44
C PHE A 62 -2.32 -5.08 -0.55
N PHE A 63 -1.93 -6.32 -0.84
CA PHE A 63 -2.64 -7.23 -1.74
C PHE A 63 -3.05 -8.50 -1.01
N SER A 64 -4.26 -9.00 -1.28
CA SER A 64 -4.74 -10.27 -0.70
C SER A 64 -4.12 -11.49 -1.37
N GLU A 65 -3.61 -11.32 -2.58
CA GLU A 65 -2.98 -12.37 -3.36
C GLU A 65 -1.48 -12.07 -3.49
N PRO A 66 -0.62 -13.11 -3.59
CA PRO A 66 0.80 -12.91 -3.85
C PRO A 66 1.01 -12.15 -5.15
N LEU A 67 1.96 -11.21 -5.14
CA LEU A 67 2.34 -10.49 -6.35
C LEU A 67 2.90 -11.50 -7.39
N PRO A 68 2.59 -11.30 -8.68
CA PRO A 68 3.19 -12.10 -9.73
C PRO A 68 4.72 -11.97 -9.69
N PRO A 69 5.47 -13.04 -9.97
CA PRO A 69 6.93 -12.95 -10.09
C PRO A 69 7.29 -12.01 -11.26
N LEU A 70 8.35 -11.22 -11.06
CA LEU A 70 8.96 -10.36 -12.09
C LEU A 70 9.56 -11.19 -13.24
#